data_AF-A0AAX1CZX1-F1
#
_entry.id   AF-A0AAX1CZX1-F1
#
_cell.length_a   1.000
_cell.length_b   1.000
_cell.length_c   1.000
_cell.angle_alpha   90.00
_cell.angle_beta   90.00
_cell.angle_gamma   90.00
#
_symmetry.space_group_name_H-M   'P 1'
#
loop_
_entity.id
_entity.type
_entity.pdbx_description
1 polymer ?
#
loop_
_entity_poly.entity_id
_entity_poly.type
_entity_poly.pdbx_seq_one_letter_code
_entity_poly.pdbx_strand_id
1 'polypeptide(L)'
;MLAACLCALALGGCASGKPQRVSLVPVDMTESASRLQLSREVVAKLPNDAAVTLPSGSQWRRAGAIVQGDVFRPLGGPFSIALPRHTEAYLVASSGKLVGFYLPVDSSYIELSRPVVLPGAVRQ
;
A
#
# COMPACT_ATOMS: atom_id res chain seq x y z
N MET A 1 19.09 40.67 28.39
CA MET A 1 18.31 40.67 27.13
C MET A 1 18.71 39.44 26.33
N LEU A 2 17.71 38.62 25.94
CA LEU A 2 17.71 37.63 24.85
C LEU A 2 18.72 36.46 24.89
N ALA A 3 18.41 35.22 24.50
CA ALA A 3 17.18 34.61 24.01
C ALA A 3 17.31 33.09 24.13
N ALA A 4 16.23 32.41 24.51
CA ALA A 4 16.14 30.96 24.52
C ALA A 4 16.05 30.42 23.09
N CYS A 5 17.01 29.56 22.68
CA CYS A 5 16.93 28.79 21.44
C CYS A 5 15.99 27.59 21.65
N LEU A 6 14.69 27.77 21.42
CA LEU A 6 13.75 26.66 21.22
C LEU A 6 13.94 26.10 19.81
N CYS A 7 14.65 24.97 19.70
CA CYS A 7 14.65 24.15 18.48
C CYS A 7 13.35 23.32 18.44
N ALA A 8 12.28 23.91 17.90
CA ALA A 8 11.10 23.16 17.50
C ALA A 8 11.38 22.46 16.16
N LEU A 9 11.89 21.23 16.18
CA LEU A 9 11.87 20.34 15.02
C LEU A 9 10.42 19.86 14.78
N ALA A 10 9.65 20.68 14.09
CA ALA A 10 8.41 20.24 13.47
C ALA A 10 8.77 19.42 12.22
N LEU A 11 8.87 18.09 12.37
CA LEU A 11 8.88 17.18 11.23
C LEU A 11 7.48 17.17 10.62
N GLY A 12 7.26 18.09 9.67
CA GLY A 12 6.11 18.08 8.79
C GLY A 12 6.14 16.80 7.96
N GLY A 13 5.31 15.83 8.33
CA GLY A 13 4.95 14.72 7.46
C GLY A 13 4.18 15.28 6.28
N CYS A 14 4.88 15.63 5.20
CA CYS A 14 4.24 15.83 3.91
C CYS A 14 3.78 14.46 3.42
N ALA A 15 2.58 14.05 3.84
CA ALA A 15 1.79 13.07 3.11
C ALA A 15 1.43 13.71 1.76
N SER A 16 2.41 13.78 0.86
CA SER A 16 2.17 14.25 -0.50
C SER A 16 1.42 13.11 -1.17
N GLY A 17 0.12 13.26 -1.35
CA GLY A 17 -0.76 12.27 -2.01
C GLY A 17 -0.45 12.03 -3.49
N LYS A 18 0.78 12.34 -3.93
CA LYS A 18 1.30 12.10 -5.27
C LYS A 18 2.05 10.76 -5.29
N PRO A 19 2.04 10.04 -6.41
CA PRO A 19 2.86 8.85 -6.57
C PRO A 19 4.34 9.18 -6.34
N GLN A 20 4.99 8.44 -5.44
CA GLN A 20 6.42 8.58 -5.15
C GLN A 20 7.17 7.37 -5.71
N ARG A 21 8.28 7.59 -6.42
CA ARG A 21 9.14 6.48 -6.86
C ARG A 21 9.69 5.71 -5.65
N VAL A 22 9.65 4.38 -5.72
CA VAL A 22 10.16 3.48 -4.69
C VAL A 22 10.94 2.33 -5.31
N SER A 23 11.80 1.69 -4.53
CA SER A 23 12.51 0.47 -4.96
C SER A 23 11.84 -0.74 -4.30
N LEU A 24 11.38 -1.67 -5.13
CA LEU A 24 10.85 -2.96 -4.69
C LEU A 24 12.00 -3.93 -4.45
N VAL A 25 12.11 -4.45 -3.23
CA VAL A 25 12.95 -5.61 -2.94
C VAL A 25 12.09 -6.86 -3.17
N PRO A 26 12.34 -7.64 -4.24
CA PRO A 26 11.54 -8.81 -4.53
C PRO A 26 11.77 -9.90 -3.48
N VAL A 27 10.78 -10.74 -3.26
CA VAL A 27 11.00 -12.04 -2.63
C VAL A 27 10.81 -13.16 -3.63
N ASP A 28 11.50 -14.27 -3.38
CA ASP A 28 11.39 -15.46 -4.21
C ASP A 28 9.93 -15.86 -4.35
N MET A 29 9.44 -15.82 -5.59
CA MET A 29 8.05 -16.09 -5.95
C MET A 29 7.74 -17.59 -5.93
N THR A 30 8.24 -18.31 -4.93
CA THR A 30 7.92 -19.71 -4.70
C THR A 30 6.49 -19.86 -4.19
N GLU A 31 5.93 -21.06 -4.30
CA GLU A 31 4.59 -21.37 -3.75
C GLU A 31 4.49 -21.10 -2.23
N SER A 32 5.63 -21.03 -1.54
CA SER A 32 5.78 -20.71 -0.12
C SER A 32 5.67 -19.22 0.21
N ALA A 33 5.59 -18.33 -0.79
CA ALA A 33 5.41 -16.90 -0.53
C ALA A 33 4.06 -16.64 0.15
N SER A 34 4.09 -15.90 1.27
CA SER A 34 2.93 -15.67 2.14
C SER A 34 1.71 -15.19 1.36
N ARG A 35 0.56 -15.82 1.61
CA ARG A 35 -0.72 -15.50 0.97
C ARG A 35 -1.62 -14.71 1.91
N LEU A 36 -2.28 -13.72 1.35
CA LEU A 36 -3.32 -12.93 1.99
C LEU A 36 -4.63 -13.19 1.26
N GLN A 37 -5.65 -13.64 1.99
CA GLN A 37 -7.02 -13.71 1.50
C GLN A 37 -7.90 -12.80 2.35
N LEU A 38 -8.61 -11.88 1.71
CA LEU A 38 -9.48 -10.95 2.41
C LEU A 38 -10.75 -11.67 2.86
N SER A 39 -11.07 -11.63 4.16
CA SER A 39 -12.26 -12.30 4.70
C SER A 39 -13.55 -11.48 4.55
N ARG A 40 -13.42 -10.19 4.23
CA ARG A 40 -14.51 -9.28 3.88
C ARG A 40 -14.00 -8.23 2.91
N GLU A 41 -14.95 -7.49 2.33
CA GLU A 41 -14.64 -6.33 1.51
C GLU A 41 -13.85 -5.27 2.29
N VAL A 42 -12.89 -4.63 1.62
CA VAL A 42 -12.15 -3.49 2.14
C VAL A 42 -12.34 -2.32 1.19
N VAL A 43 -12.84 -1.20 1.71
CA VAL A 43 -12.94 0.06 0.97
C VAL A 43 -11.86 1.00 1.47
N ALA A 44 -10.97 1.40 0.58
CA ALA A 44 -9.90 2.36 0.82
C ALA A 44 -10.17 3.66 0.07
N LYS A 45 -9.57 4.77 0.55
CA LYS A 45 -9.63 6.06 -0.13
C LYS A 45 -8.25 6.51 -0.56
N LEU A 46 -8.15 6.89 -1.83
CA LEU A 46 -6.97 7.57 -2.38
C LEU A 46 -6.98 9.06 -2.00
N PRO A 47 -5.84 9.78 -2.11
CA PRO A 47 -5.73 11.19 -1.77
C PRO A 47 -6.66 12.13 -2.56
N ASN A 48 -7.16 11.69 -3.70
CA ASN A 48 -8.16 12.38 -4.52
C ASN A 48 -9.62 11.99 -4.14
N ASP A 49 -9.83 11.40 -2.98
CA ASP A 49 -11.09 10.84 -2.47
C ASP A 49 -11.70 9.71 -3.30
N ALA A 50 -11.01 9.24 -4.35
CA ALA A 50 -11.47 8.08 -5.12
C ALA A 50 -11.47 6.84 -4.22
N ALA A 51 -12.61 6.13 -4.21
CA ALA A 51 -12.75 4.88 -3.50
C ALA A 51 -12.10 3.74 -4.29
N VAL A 52 -11.40 2.87 -3.58
CA VAL A 52 -10.85 1.62 -4.11
C VAL A 52 -11.46 0.48 -3.30
N THR A 53 -12.21 -0.39 -3.98
CA THR A 53 -12.84 -1.55 -3.36
C THR A 53 -12.01 -2.80 -3.63
N LEU A 54 -11.61 -3.47 -2.56
CA LEU A 54 -11.00 -4.79 -2.59
C LEU A 54 -12.08 -5.83 -2.25
N PRO A 55 -12.46 -6.69 -3.20
CA PRO A 55 -13.55 -7.64 -2.97
C PRO A 55 -13.23 -8.64 -1.86
N SER A 56 -14.28 -9.05 -1.13
CA SER A 56 -14.22 -10.20 -0.23
C SER A 56 -13.74 -11.45 -0.98
N GLY A 57 -12.94 -12.28 -0.32
CA GLY A 57 -12.39 -13.51 -0.88
C GLY A 57 -11.23 -13.32 -1.85
N SER A 58 -10.90 -12.07 -2.23
CA SER A 58 -9.76 -11.78 -3.11
C SER A 58 -8.44 -12.29 -2.51
N GLN A 59 -7.61 -12.85 -3.37
CA GLN A 59 -6.35 -13.51 -3.00
C GLN A 59 -5.16 -12.74 -3.52
N TRP A 60 -4.16 -12.61 -2.65
CA TRP A 60 -2.96 -11.83 -2.87
C TRP A 60 -1.75 -12.61 -2.41
N ARG A 61 -0.64 -12.49 -3.14
CA ARG A 61 0.62 -13.15 -2.81
C ARG A 61 1.70 -12.10 -2.58
N ARG A 62 2.50 -12.26 -1.54
CA ARG A 62 3.63 -11.37 -1.28
C ARG A 62 4.61 -11.43 -2.46
N ALA A 63 4.86 -10.27 -3.07
CA ALA A 63 5.75 -10.08 -4.21
C ALA A 63 7.11 -9.50 -3.78
N GLY A 64 7.14 -8.81 -2.64
CA GLY A 64 8.34 -8.16 -2.14
C GLY A 64 8.03 -7.22 -0.98
N ALA A 65 8.90 -6.24 -0.77
CA ALA A 65 8.69 -5.15 0.16
C ALA A 65 9.25 -3.84 -0.39
N ILE A 66 8.67 -2.73 0.07
CA ILE A 66 9.17 -1.36 -0.06
C ILE A 66 9.31 -0.76 1.35
N VAL A 67 9.88 0.43 1.47
CA VAL A 67 10.10 1.07 2.79
C VAL A 67 8.81 1.28 3.59
N GLN A 68 7.66 1.38 2.91
CA GLN A 68 6.34 1.56 3.54
C GLN A 68 5.70 0.25 4.00
N GLY A 69 6.14 -0.91 3.50
CA GLY A 69 5.57 -2.20 3.87
C GLY A 69 5.74 -3.31 2.84
N ASP A 70 5.07 -4.43 3.12
CA ASP A 70 5.04 -5.61 2.28
C ASP A 70 4.14 -5.39 1.06
N VAL A 71 4.64 -5.75 -0.11
CA VAL A 71 3.92 -5.62 -1.38
C VAL A 71 3.26 -6.94 -1.75
N PHE A 72 1.96 -6.92 -2.01
CA PHE A 72 1.18 -8.10 -2.41
C PHE A 72 0.55 -7.91 -3.78
N ARG A 73 0.85 -8.82 -4.72
CA ARG A 73 0.25 -8.86 -6.05
C ARG A 73 -1.05 -9.67 -6.05
N PRO A 74 -2.03 -9.34 -6.90
CA PRO A 74 -3.26 -10.13 -7.01
C PRO A 74 -2.98 -11.49 -7.66
N LEU A 75 -3.74 -12.52 -7.25
CA LEU A 75 -3.71 -13.87 -7.82
C LEU A 75 -4.88 -14.16 -8.77
N GLY A 76 -5.98 -13.42 -8.68
CA GLY A 76 -7.20 -13.62 -9.47
C GLY A 76 -7.24 -12.89 -10.82
N GLY A 77 -6.12 -12.36 -11.28
CA GLY A 77 -6.03 -11.46 -12.45
C GLY A 77 -5.47 -10.08 -12.08
N PRO A 78 -5.22 -9.20 -13.06
CA PRO A 78 -4.75 -7.85 -12.79
C PRO A 78 -5.81 -7.07 -11.98
N PHE A 79 -5.35 -6.36 -10.96
CA PHE A 79 -6.17 -5.44 -10.19
C PHE A 79 -5.72 -4.02 -10.54
N SER A 80 -6.66 -3.16 -10.92
CA SER A 80 -6.38 -1.78 -11.27
C SER A 80 -7.15 -0.81 -10.40
N ILE A 81 -6.55 0.34 -10.11
CA ILE A 81 -7.19 1.43 -9.38
C ILE A 81 -7.51 2.59 -10.32
N ALA A 82 -8.57 3.33 -10.00
CA ALA A 82 -9.05 4.46 -10.78
C ALA A 82 -8.15 5.70 -10.60
N LEU A 83 -6.95 5.63 -11.14
CA LEU A 83 -6.06 6.75 -11.39
C LEU A 83 -6.21 7.22 -12.85
N PRO A 84 -5.71 8.42 -13.22
CA PRO A 84 -5.86 8.95 -14.58
C PRO A 84 -5.43 8.02 -15.72
N ARG A 85 -4.64 6.97 -15.45
CA ARG A 85 -4.17 5.99 -16.44
C ARG A 85 -4.70 4.56 -16.24
N HIS A 86 -5.68 4.33 -15.35
CA HIS A 86 -6.14 2.98 -14.98
C HIS A 86 -4.97 2.01 -14.74
N THR A 87 -4.17 2.30 -13.72
CA THR A 87 -2.91 1.60 -13.48
C THR A 87 -3.15 0.32 -12.68
N GLU A 88 -2.49 -0.78 -13.08
CA GLU A 88 -2.37 -1.98 -12.26
C GLU A 88 -1.77 -1.61 -10.89
N ALA A 89 -2.25 -2.25 -9.82
CA ALA A 89 -1.88 -1.91 -8.47
C ALA A 89 -1.72 -3.16 -7.60
N TYR A 90 -0.65 -3.16 -6.81
CA TYR A 90 -0.38 -4.16 -5.77
C TYR A 90 -0.64 -3.53 -4.40
N LEU A 91 -1.12 -4.32 -3.45
CA LEU A 91 -1.35 -3.84 -2.10
C LEU A 91 -0.02 -3.56 -1.42
N VAL A 92 0.06 -2.50 -0.63
CA VAL A 92 1.15 -2.30 0.34
C VAL A 92 0.55 -2.40 1.73
N ALA A 93 0.99 -3.39 2.49
CA ALA A 93 0.51 -3.64 3.84
C ALA A 93 1.62 -3.47 4.87
N SER A 94 1.27 -2.87 6.00
CA SER A 94 2.15 -2.75 7.15
C SER A 94 1.33 -2.91 8.43
N SER A 95 1.82 -3.71 9.36
CA SER A 95 1.19 -3.93 10.67
C SER A 95 -0.31 -4.31 10.58
N GLY A 96 -0.67 -5.19 9.65
CA GLY A 96 -2.05 -5.65 9.44
C GLY A 96 -2.99 -4.60 8.82
N LYS A 97 -2.45 -3.50 8.30
CA LYS A 97 -3.21 -2.44 7.63
C LYS A 97 -2.75 -2.28 6.19
N LEU A 98 -3.70 -2.00 5.30
CA LEU A 98 -3.43 -1.47 3.98
C LEU A 98 -3.01 -0.01 4.16
N VAL A 99 -1.82 0.33 3.71
CA VAL A 99 -1.27 1.69 3.83
C VAL A 99 -1.23 2.42 2.48
N GLY A 100 -1.23 1.67 1.37
CA GLY A 100 -1.18 2.23 0.03
C GLY A 100 -1.16 1.18 -1.07
N PHE A 101 -0.83 1.63 -2.27
CA PHE A 101 -0.69 0.81 -3.45
C PHE A 101 0.67 1.01 -4.12
N TYR A 102 1.29 -0.08 -4.56
CA TYR A 102 2.47 -0.07 -5.41
C TYR A 102 2.04 -0.22 -6.87
N LEU A 103 2.55 0.63 -7.74
CA LEU A 103 2.29 0.65 -9.17
C LEU A 103 3.49 0.02 -9.90
N PRO A 104 3.39 -1.22 -10.39
CA PRO A 104 4.54 -1.94 -10.95
C PRO A 104 5.09 -1.31 -12.22
N VAL A 105 4.23 -0.77 -13.09
CA VAL A 105 4.64 -0.12 -14.35
C VAL A 105 5.51 1.11 -14.08
N ASP A 106 5.14 1.92 -13.10
CA ASP A 106 5.82 3.18 -12.79
C ASP A 106 6.89 3.05 -11.69
N SER A 107 7.01 1.86 -11.08
CA SER A 107 7.83 1.63 -9.87
C SER A 107 7.58 2.70 -8.80
N SER A 108 6.30 2.97 -8.53
CA SER A 108 5.88 4.04 -7.63
C SER A 108 4.89 3.56 -6.57
N TYR A 109 4.75 4.36 -5.52
CA TYR A 109 3.87 4.12 -4.39
C TYR A 109 2.90 5.28 -4.22
N ILE A 110 1.64 4.96 -3.94
CA ILE A 110 0.62 5.93 -3.57
C ILE A 110 0.08 5.57 -2.19
N GLU A 111 0.19 6.50 -1.27
CA GLU A 111 -0.36 6.38 0.07
C GLU A 111 -1.89 6.54 0.06
N LEU A 112 -2.59 5.78 0.90
CA LEU A 112 -4.00 6.03 1.16
C LEU A 112 -4.19 7.32 1.95
N SER A 113 -5.36 7.94 1.83
CA SER A 113 -5.74 9.06 2.70
C SER A 113 -5.71 8.69 4.18
N ARG A 114 -6.04 7.43 4.50
CA ARG A 114 -5.90 6.82 5.83
C ARG A 114 -5.62 5.33 5.69
N PRO A 115 -4.76 4.74 6.53
CA PRO A 115 -4.60 3.29 6.59
C PRO A 115 -5.91 2.58 6.95
N VAL A 116 -6.18 1.46 6.30
CA VAL A 116 -7.39 0.64 6.52
C VAL A 116 -7.00 -0.74 7.03
N VAL A 117 -7.69 -1.26 8.03
CA VAL A 117 -7.42 -2.62 8.54
C VAL A 117 -7.66 -3.65 7.44
N LEU A 118 -6.69 -4.53 7.21
CA LEU A 118 -6.85 -5.68 6.32
C LEU A 118 -7.47 -6.84 7.10
N PRO A 119 -8.69 -7.26 6.75
CA PRO A 119 -9.34 -8.37 7.40
C PRO A 119 -8.87 -9.65 6.72
N GLY A 120 -8.04 -10.44 7.40
CA GLY A 120 -7.57 -11.71 6.85
C GLY A 120 -6.47 -12.34 7.68
N ALA A 121 -6.55 -13.65 7.83
CA ALA A 121 -5.48 -14.46 8.39
C ALA A 121 -4.35 -14.53 7.37
N VAL A 122 -3.20 -13.93 7.67
CA VAL A 122 -1.93 -14.30 7.03
C VAL A 122 -1.76 -15.79 7.32
N ARG A 123 -2.09 -16.67 6.36
CA ARG A 123 -1.73 -18.09 6.48
C ARG A 123 -0.27 -18.20 6.11
N GLN A 124 0.54 -18.53 7.11
CA GLN A 124 1.89 -19.05 6.97
C GLN A 124 1.84 -20.44 6.34
#